data_AF-A0A2S1L9A7-F1
#
_entry.id   AF-A0A2S1L9A7-F1
#
_cell.length_a   1.000
_cell.length_b   1.000
_cell.length_c   1.000
_cell.angle_alpha   90.00
_cell.angle_beta   90.00
_cell.angle_gamma   90.00
#
_symmetry.space_group_name_H-M   'P 1'
#
loop_
_entity.id
_entity.type
_entity.pdbx_description
1 polymer ?
#
loop_
_entity_poly.entity_id
_entity_poly.type
_entity_poly.pdbx_seq_one_letter_code
_entity_poly.pdbx_strand_id
1 'polypeptide(L)'
;MDIKRVAIDAVSETIVMNVVHMDYKGQITKRINEKMPLAQVKGFRKGAVPKDLVEKQYGREIKKEEIKKVVDLALERFIQSERLNLLGTPLPVVNEDLDWSAEELTFEFEIGLVPNFVLDLEAENQIVKYVVSADDKLIDGQVERIQKQFGTAVPQETVSEGVDLRGIFTNEAEGIGNTTTIALSAFKDKATADKFIGKKVGDVVTVNTSGLFEDAHQLMDYLKVPHDNVHDLAVDVDFTIEEITTSEPAELNQELFDKLFGEGTVASLDELKAKIKEDAESQFAQQADQKLLGDVTEFLIESTKFDLPAAFLKKWLQTVGEKKLSPEEAEVEYERSEKGLRFQLIEGRAMSQTDIKVSFEDLKTFTTKNIRQQMAQFGQTNPTDEEVQGIVARVLSNQDEVKRLSEQVVAEKLLEVFKEKAKPTIKEVTYDEFIAASYGE
;
A
#
# COMPACT_ATOMS: atom_id res chain seq x y z
N MET A 1 27.13 -5.60 -37.38
CA MET A 1 25.85 -4.93 -37.03
C MET A 1 26.04 -3.43 -36.95
N ASP A 2 25.20 -2.68 -37.65
CA ASP A 2 25.12 -1.20 -37.58
C ASP A 2 23.89 -0.82 -36.75
N ILE A 3 24.04 0.12 -35.82
CA ILE A 3 22.98 0.53 -34.89
C ILE A 3 22.89 2.06 -34.90
N LYS A 4 21.70 2.58 -35.18
CA LYS A 4 21.43 4.03 -35.19
C LYS A 4 20.17 4.35 -34.38
N ARG A 5 20.13 5.58 -33.86
CA ARG A 5 18.98 6.15 -33.16
C ARG A 5 18.27 7.13 -34.07
N VAL A 6 16.95 7.06 -34.12
CA VAL A 6 16.10 7.97 -34.88
C VAL A 6 15.13 8.61 -33.89
N ALA A 7 15.27 9.92 -33.66
CA ALA A 7 14.37 10.64 -32.77
C ALA A 7 12.99 10.77 -33.40
N ILE A 8 11.94 10.43 -32.63
CA ILE A 8 10.55 10.71 -32.98
C ILE A 8 10.17 12.07 -32.37
N ASP A 9 10.46 12.23 -31.09
CA ASP A 9 10.30 13.46 -30.32
C ASP A 9 11.42 13.58 -29.25
N ALA A 10 11.27 14.47 -28.27
CA ALA A 10 12.29 14.71 -27.24
C ALA A 10 12.46 13.56 -26.23
N VAL A 11 11.46 12.68 -26.11
CA VAL A 11 11.38 11.61 -25.10
C VAL A 11 11.12 10.23 -25.71
N SER A 12 10.92 10.13 -27.02
CA SER A 12 10.66 8.90 -27.75
C SER A 12 11.60 8.77 -28.94
N GLU A 13 12.23 7.60 -29.07
CA GLU A 13 13.13 7.30 -30.18
C GLU A 13 12.91 5.88 -30.71
N THR A 14 13.40 5.64 -31.93
CA THR A 14 13.52 4.30 -32.51
C THR A 14 14.99 3.92 -32.64
N ILE A 15 15.38 2.78 -32.05
CA ILE A 15 16.67 2.14 -32.31
C ILE A 15 16.49 1.26 -33.56
N VAL A 16 17.26 1.56 -34.60
CA VAL A 16 17.27 0.80 -35.85
C VAL A 16 18.57 -0.02 -35.90
N MET A 17 18.44 -1.33 -36.03
CA MET A 17 19.53 -2.29 -36.02
C MET A 17 19.59 -3.03 -37.34
N ASN A 18 20.69 -2.86 -38.05
CA ASN A 18 20.98 -3.50 -39.32
C ASN A 18 21.89 -4.71 -39.09
N VAL A 19 21.32 -5.89 -39.31
CA VAL A 19 21.96 -7.18 -39.04
C VAL A 19 22.35 -7.82 -40.36
N VAL A 20 23.65 -8.00 -40.56
CA VAL A 20 24.18 -8.65 -41.77
C VAL A 20 24.42 -10.14 -41.52
N HIS A 21 24.44 -10.94 -42.59
CA HIS A 21 24.61 -12.40 -42.48
C HIS A 21 25.82 -12.83 -41.62
N MET A 22 26.92 -12.08 -41.67
CA MET A 22 28.12 -12.38 -40.89
C MET A 22 27.91 -12.32 -39.38
N ASP A 23 26.94 -11.53 -38.90
CA ASP A 23 26.69 -11.34 -37.46
C ASP A 23 26.12 -12.60 -36.78
N TYR A 24 25.47 -13.49 -37.54
CA TYR A 24 24.76 -14.66 -37.00
C TYR A 24 25.14 -16.02 -37.65
N LYS A 25 25.96 -16.03 -38.71
CA LYS A 25 26.29 -17.24 -39.48
C LYS A 25 26.89 -18.37 -38.62
N GLY A 26 27.75 -18.01 -37.68
CA GLY A 26 28.42 -18.97 -36.79
C GLY A 26 27.42 -19.66 -35.84
N GLN A 27 26.51 -18.89 -35.27
CA GLN A 27 25.48 -19.35 -34.34
C GLN A 27 24.47 -20.27 -35.04
N ILE A 28 24.02 -19.89 -36.25
CA ILE A 28 23.15 -20.74 -37.08
C ILE A 28 23.82 -22.07 -37.41
N THR A 29 25.08 -22.04 -37.87
CA THR A 29 25.81 -23.27 -38.21
C THR A 29 25.93 -24.20 -37.00
N LYS A 30 26.23 -23.63 -35.82
CA LYS A 30 26.31 -24.37 -34.56
C LYS A 30 24.96 -25.03 -34.22
N ARG A 31 23.86 -24.29 -34.27
CA ARG A 31 22.51 -24.80 -33.95
C ARG A 31 22.01 -25.84 -34.93
N ILE A 32 22.32 -25.70 -36.22
CA ILE A 32 22.03 -26.73 -37.22
C ILE A 32 22.76 -28.02 -36.85
N ASN A 33 24.06 -27.95 -36.53
CA ASN A 33 24.84 -29.12 -36.11
C ASN A 33 24.29 -29.78 -34.83
N GLU A 34 23.81 -28.98 -33.86
CA GLU A 34 23.13 -29.48 -32.66
C GLU A 34 21.78 -30.15 -32.97
N LYS A 35 21.06 -29.67 -34.00
CA LYS A 35 19.77 -30.23 -34.43
C LYS A 35 19.92 -31.52 -35.24
N MET A 36 21.02 -31.69 -36.00
CA MET A 36 21.30 -32.87 -36.83
C MET A 36 21.00 -34.23 -36.16
N PRO A 37 21.50 -34.55 -34.95
CA PRO A 37 21.23 -35.84 -34.31
C PRO A 37 19.75 -36.03 -33.91
N LEU A 38 19.01 -34.94 -33.73
CA LEU A 38 17.62 -34.93 -33.28
C LEU A 38 16.61 -34.78 -34.43
N ALA A 39 17.09 -34.44 -35.63
CA ALA A 39 16.25 -34.13 -36.78
C ALA A 39 15.43 -35.33 -37.23
N GLN A 40 14.15 -35.10 -37.49
CA GLN A 40 13.22 -36.09 -38.03
C GLN A 40 12.76 -35.62 -39.40
N VAL A 41 13.10 -36.39 -40.43
CA VAL A 41 12.75 -36.12 -41.82
C VAL A 41 12.22 -37.40 -42.44
N LYS A 42 11.05 -37.33 -43.08
CA LYS A 42 10.39 -38.50 -43.69
C LYS A 42 11.36 -39.19 -44.66
N GLY A 43 11.59 -40.48 -44.47
CA GLY A 43 12.50 -41.29 -45.30
C GLY A 43 13.93 -41.43 -44.78
N PHE A 44 14.31 -40.73 -43.70
CA PHE A 44 15.64 -40.83 -43.10
C PHE A 44 15.58 -41.32 -41.65
N ARG A 45 16.55 -42.14 -41.26
CA ARG A 45 16.73 -42.53 -39.86
C ARG A 45 17.30 -41.36 -39.06
N LYS A 46 16.86 -41.19 -37.80
CA LYS A 46 17.40 -40.18 -36.87
C LYS A 46 18.93 -40.21 -36.87
N GLY A 47 19.56 -39.05 -36.99
CA GLY A 47 21.02 -38.88 -37.06
C GLY A 47 21.68 -39.18 -38.41
N ALA A 48 20.93 -39.68 -39.40
CA ALA A 48 21.41 -39.95 -40.75
C ALA A 48 20.80 -39.00 -41.80
N VAL A 49 20.11 -37.94 -41.36
CA VAL A 49 19.56 -36.92 -42.25
C VAL A 49 20.71 -36.07 -42.79
N PRO A 50 20.85 -35.88 -44.12
CA PRO A 50 21.81 -34.95 -44.71
C PRO A 50 21.61 -33.53 -44.20
N LYS A 51 22.72 -32.80 -44.04
CA LYS A 51 22.73 -31.42 -43.51
C LYS A 51 21.82 -30.50 -44.31
N ASP A 52 21.89 -30.52 -45.64
CA ASP A 52 21.09 -29.68 -46.52
C ASP A 52 19.57 -29.87 -46.32
N LEU A 53 19.13 -31.10 -45.99
CA LEU A 53 17.72 -31.38 -45.70
C LEU A 53 17.31 -30.86 -44.32
N VAL A 54 18.19 -30.93 -43.33
CA VAL A 54 17.97 -30.34 -42.00
C VAL A 54 17.92 -28.82 -42.09
N GLU A 55 18.81 -28.20 -42.87
CA GLU A 55 18.81 -26.76 -43.13
C GLU A 55 17.54 -26.31 -43.85
N LYS A 56 17.09 -27.05 -44.86
CA LYS A 56 15.85 -26.74 -45.57
C LYS A 56 14.61 -26.84 -44.68
N GLN A 57 14.57 -27.80 -43.75
CA GLN A 57 13.40 -28.04 -42.91
C GLN A 57 13.38 -27.19 -41.62
N TYR A 58 14.51 -27.07 -40.93
CA TYR A 58 14.61 -26.41 -39.61
C TYR A 58 15.38 -25.09 -39.67
N GLY A 59 16.13 -24.83 -40.74
CA GLY A 59 17.03 -23.68 -40.83
C GLY A 59 16.32 -22.33 -40.77
N ARG A 60 15.07 -22.23 -41.26
CA ARG A 60 14.29 -20.97 -41.16
C ARG A 60 13.96 -20.63 -39.71
N GLU A 61 13.46 -21.56 -38.92
CA GLU A 61 13.13 -21.33 -37.50
C GLU A 61 14.39 -21.07 -36.68
N ILE A 62 15.44 -21.88 -36.88
CA ILE A 62 16.75 -21.67 -36.25
C ILE A 62 17.30 -20.28 -36.59
N LYS A 63 17.20 -19.85 -37.86
CA LYS A 63 17.62 -18.51 -38.28
C LYS A 63 16.87 -17.42 -37.50
N LYS A 64 15.55 -17.52 -37.39
CA LYS A 64 14.73 -16.55 -36.62
C LYS A 64 15.14 -16.50 -35.15
N GLU A 65 15.28 -17.66 -34.50
CA GLU A 65 15.68 -17.75 -33.09
C GLU A 65 17.06 -17.15 -32.82
N GLU A 66 18.05 -17.49 -33.65
CA GLU A 66 19.42 -17.02 -33.45
C GLU A 66 19.58 -15.54 -33.77
N ILE A 67 18.90 -15.04 -34.82
CA ILE A 67 18.88 -13.60 -35.10
C ILE A 67 18.25 -12.85 -33.93
N LYS A 68 17.11 -13.32 -33.41
CA LYS A 68 16.47 -12.69 -32.24
C LYS A 68 17.43 -12.60 -31.06
N LYS A 69 18.15 -13.68 -30.73
CA LYS A 69 19.15 -13.65 -29.64
C LYS A 69 20.29 -12.66 -29.89
N VAL A 70 20.79 -12.60 -31.12
CA VAL A 70 21.88 -11.69 -31.51
C VAL A 70 21.41 -10.23 -31.43
N VAL A 71 20.18 -9.95 -31.87
CA VAL A 71 19.56 -8.62 -31.78
C VAL A 71 19.30 -8.23 -30.33
N ASP A 72 18.66 -9.09 -29.54
CA ASP A 72 18.35 -8.83 -28.12
C ASP A 72 19.64 -8.51 -27.32
N LEU A 73 20.71 -9.29 -27.52
CA LEU A 73 21.99 -9.07 -26.85
C LEU A 73 22.69 -7.78 -27.32
N ALA A 74 22.62 -7.48 -28.62
CA ALA A 74 23.20 -6.26 -29.15
C ALA A 74 22.45 -5.01 -28.67
N LEU A 75 21.12 -5.08 -28.57
CA LEU A 75 20.27 -4.02 -28.04
C LEU A 75 20.60 -3.73 -26.58
N GLU A 76 20.68 -4.77 -25.73
CA GLU A 76 21.04 -4.65 -24.32
C GLU A 76 22.41 -3.96 -24.16
N ARG A 77 23.41 -4.42 -24.91
CA ARG A 77 24.75 -3.83 -24.88
C ARG A 77 24.78 -2.38 -25.34
N PHE A 78 24.01 -2.06 -26.38
CA PHE A 78 23.93 -0.70 -26.92
C PHE A 78 23.31 0.26 -25.91
N ILE A 79 22.19 -0.13 -25.28
CA ILE A 79 21.54 0.65 -24.22
C ILE A 79 22.50 0.89 -23.05
N GLN A 80 23.25 -0.14 -22.62
CA GLN A 80 24.24 -0.03 -21.55
C GLN A 80 25.44 0.86 -21.93
N SER A 81 25.99 0.69 -23.13
CA SER A 81 27.17 1.46 -23.57
C SER A 81 26.88 2.94 -23.74
N GLU A 82 25.70 3.27 -24.27
CA GLU A 82 25.22 4.65 -24.43
C GLU A 82 24.65 5.23 -23.13
N ARG A 83 24.53 4.43 -22.07
CA ARG A 83 23.96 4.81 -20.76
C ARG A 83 22.58 5.45 -20.89
N LEU A 84 21.73 4.87 -21.75
CA LEU A 84 20.39 5.37 -21.97
C LEU A 84 19.53 5.08 -20.74
N ASN A 85 18.97 6.12 -20.15
CA ASN A 85 17.97 5.99 -19.09
C ASN A 85 16.60 5.81 -19.74
N LEU A 86 16.07 4.59 -19.69
CA LEU A 86 14.81 4.23 -20.31
C LEU A 86 13.67 4.22 -19.30
N LEU A 87 12.49 4.63 -19.75
CA LEU A 87 11.23 4.35 -19.11
C LEU A 87 10.69 3.05 -19.70
N GLY A 88 10.56 2.00 -18.89
CA GLY A 88 10.14 0.68 -19.37
C GLY A 88 11.21 -0.06 -20.19
N THR A 89 10.77 -1.07 -20.95
CA THR A 89 11.62 -1.93 -21.79
C THR A 89 11.38 -1.65 -23.27
N PRO A 90 12.41 -1.69 -24.14
CA PRO A 90 12.24 -1.47 -25.57
C PRO A 90 11.16 -2.36 -26.19
N LEU A 91 10.37 -1.78 -27.09
CA LEU A 91 9.29 -2.49 -27.78
C LEU A 91 9.68 -2.77 -29.23
N PRO A 92 9.68 -4.04 -29.69
CA PRO A 92 9.97 -4.35 -31.08
C PRO A 92 8.85 -3.84 -31.99
N VAL A 93 9.22 -3.15 -33.06
CA VAL A 93 8.30 -2.80 -34.15
C VAL A 93 8.15 -4.03 -35.04
N VAL A 94 6.92 -4.56 -35.12
CA VAL A 94 6.64 -5.75 -35.92
C VAL A 94 6.61 -5.37 -37.40
N ASN A 95 7.52 -5.96 -38.16
CA ASN A 95 7.50 -5.92 -39.63
C ASN A 95 7.06 -7.29 -40.17
N GLU A 96 5.78 -7.41 -40.55
CA GLU A 96 5.22 -8.66 -41.06
C GLU A 96 5.76 -9.04 -42.45
N ASP A 97 6.23 -8.04 -43.22
CA ASP A 97 6.76 -8.19 -44.57
C ASP A 97 8.28 -8.42 -44.61
N LEU A 98 8.90 -8.69 -43.46
CA LEU A 98 10.35 -8.90 -43.37
C LEU A 98 10.80 -10.07 -44.25
N ASP A 99 11.60 -9.78 -45.28
CA ASP A 99 12.20 -10.79 -46.15
C ASP A 99 13.38 -11.48 -45.45
N TRP A 100 13.10 -12.64 -44.84
CA TRP A 100 14.10 -13.49 -44.19
C TRP A 100 15.17 -14.04 -45.14
N SER A 101 15.08 -13.83 -46.45
CA SER A 101 16.11 -14.21 -47.44
C SER A 101 17.07 -13.07 -47.80
N ALA A 102 16.78 -11.84 -47.37
CA ALA A 102 17.64 -10.68 -47.60
C ALA A 102 19.04 -10.85 -46.97
N GLU A 103 20.03 -10.20 -47.60
CA GLU A 103 21.43 -10.18 -47.13
C GLU A 103 21.60 -9.36 -45.84
N GLU A 104 20.74 -8.36 -45.68
CA GLU A 104 20.65 -7.45 -44.54
C GLU A 104 19.22 -7.43 -44.02
N LEU A 105 19.08 -7.52 -42.70
CA LEU A 105 17.79 -7.49 -42.00
C LEU A 105 17.77 -6.29 -41.07
N THR A 106 16.72 -5.47 -41.17
CA THR A 106 16.51 -4.32 -40.30
C THR A 106 15.50 -4.65 -39.22
N PHE A 107 15.88 -4.40 -37.97
CA PHE A 107 15.01 -4.50 -36.80
C PHE A 107 14.88 -3.14 -36.15
N GLU A 108 13.66 -2.78 -35.74
CA GLU A 108 13.36 -1.49 -35.13
C GLU A 108 12.78 -1.70 -33.74
N PHE A 109 13.20 -0.88 -32.78
CA PHE A 109 12.71 -0.90 -31.41
C PHE A 109 12.34 0.50 -30.96
N GLU A 110 11.08 0.70 -30.57
CA GLU A 110 10.67 1.94 -29.91
C GLU A 110 11.19 1.95 -28.47
N ILE A 111 11.67 3.10 -28.02
CA ILE A 111 12.11 3.34 -26.64
C ILE A 111 11.50 4.63 -26.10
N GLY A 112 11.12 4.59 -24.81
CA GLY A 112 10.83 5.79 -24.03
C GLY A 112 12.06 6.19 -23.22
N LEU A 113 12.51 7.43 -23.38
CA LEU A 113 13.61 8.01 -22.63
C LEU A 113 13.10 8.71 -21.37
N VAL A 114 13.90 8.67 -20.31
CA VAL A 114 13.69 9.55 -19.16
C VAL A 114 13.91 11.01 -19.59
N PRO A 115 12.93 11.91 -19.39
CA PRO A 115 13.05 13.30 -19.79
C PRO A 115 14.14 14.03 -19.01
N ASN A 116 14.80 14.98 -19.67
CA ASN A 116 15.66 15.94 -18.99
C ASN A 116 14.83 17.13 -18.51
N PHE A 117 14.82 17.36 -17.20
CA PHE A 117 14.12 18.50 -16.61
C PHE A 117 14.91 19.16 -15.47
N VAL A 118 14.51 20.38 -15.17
CA VAL A 118 15.04 21.16 -14.06
C VAL A 118 14.07 21.02 -12.90
N LEU A 119 14.60 20.62 -11.75
CA LEU A 119 13.86 20.59 -10.49
C LEU A 119 14.30 21.77 -9.65
N ASP A 120 13.34 22.58 -9.22
CA ASP A 120 13.54 23.69 -8.30
C ASP A 120 12.86 23.38 -6.97
N LEU A 121 13.68 23.04 -5.97
CA LEU A 121 13.23 22.69 -4.62
C LEU A 121 12.88 23.91 -3.76
N GLU A 122 13.25 25.10 -4.21
CA GLU A 122 13.09 26.38 -3.48
C GLU A 122 12.02 27.27 -4.14
N ALA A 123 11.26 26.71 -5.09
CA ALA A 123 10.15 27.39 -5.73
C ALA A 123 9.12 27.87 -4.70
N GLU A 124 8.60 29.07 -4.94
CA GLU A 124 7.58 29.68 -4.07
C GLU A 124 6.35 28.78 -4.00
N ASN A 125 5.91 28.49 -2.78
CA ASN A 125 4.85 27.53 -2.50
C ASN A 125 3.96 28.03 -1.36
N GLN A 126 2.76 27.45 -1.27
CA GLN A 126 1.78 27.73 -0.22
C GLN A 126 1.62 26.54 0.73
N ILE A 127 2.63 25.68 0.83
CA ILE A 127 2.56 24.47 1.62
C ILE A 127 2.53 24.84 3.10
N VAL A 128 1.61 24.23 3.84
CA VAL A 128 1.43 24.46 5.28
C VAL A 128 1.91 23.24 6.05
N LYS A 129 2.78 23.46 7.04
CA LYS A 129 3.13 22.45 8.03
C LYS A 129 2.27 22.64 9.27
N TYR A 130 1.38 21.69 9.53
CA TYR A 130 0.54 21.70 10.71
C TYR A 130 1.29 21.18 11.93
N VAL A 131 1.18 21.91 13.04
CA VAL A 131 1.60 21.45 14.37
C VAL A 131 0.32 21.30 15.17
N VAL A 132 -0.09 20.06 15.39
CA VAL A 132 -1.39 19.75 15.98
C VAL A 132 -1.21 19.51 17.47
N SER A 133 -1.85 20.35 18.29
CA SER A 133 -1.82 20.20 19.75
C SER A 133 -3.05 19.45 20.24
N ALA A 134 -2.86 18.56 21.22
CA ALA A 134 -3.99 17.97 21.94
C ALA A 134 -4.51 18.99 22.97
N ASP A 135 -5.77 19.39 22.84
CA ASP A 135 -6.43 20.30 23.77
C ASP A 135 -6.92 19.56 25.03
N ASP A 136 -7.23 20.32 26.08
CA ASP A 136 -7.67 19.76 27.35
C ASP A 136 -8.96 18.94 27.21
N LYS A 137 -9.83 19.33 26.27
CA LYS A 137 -11.10 18.63 25.98
C LYS A 137 -10.84 17.22 25.45
N LEU A 138 -9.89 17.05 24.53
CA LEU A 138 -9.50 15.74 24.01
C LEU A 138 -8.86 14.88 25.09
N ILE A 139 -7.96 15.48 25.89
CA ILE A 139 -7.26 14.77 26.97
C ILE A 139 -8.27 14.29 28.03
N ASP A 140 -9.15 15.17 28.50
CA ASP A 140 -10.18 14.82 29.48
C ASP A 140 -11.14 13.76 28.93
N GLY A 141 -11.56 13.89 27.67
CA GLY A 141 -12.38 12.89 27.01
C GLY A 141 -11.69 11.52 26.89
N GLN A 142 -10.37 11.49 26.71
CA GLN A 142 -9.60 10.24 26.68
C GLN A 142 -9.46 9.62 28.07
N VAL A 143 -9.26 10.44 29.11
CA VAL A 143 -9.28 9.97 30.51
C VAL A 143 -10.63 9.34 30.84
N GLU A 144 -11.75 9.98 30.47
CA GLU A 144 -13.09 9.42 30.70
C GLU A 144 -13.29 8.07 29.98
N ARG A 145 -12.79 7.94 28.74
CA ARG A 145 -12.85 6.67 28.00
C ARG A 145 -12.04 5.58 28.68
N ILE A 146 -10.84 5.90 29.15
CA ILE A 146 -9.99 4.97 29.91
C ILE A 146 -10.72 4.52 31.17
N GLN A 147 -11.30 5.45 31.93
CA GLN A 147 -12.04 5.10 33.15
C GLN A 147 -13.25 4.21 32.86
N LYS A 148 -13.96 4.41 31.75
CA LYS A 148 -15.06 3.53 31.33
C LYS A 148 -14.56 2.15 30.88
N GLN A 149 -13.46 2.11 30.11
CA GLN A 149 -12.91 0.86 29.57
C GLN A 149 -12.36 -0.06 30.68
N PHE A 150 -11.76 0.52 31.71
CA PHE A 150 -11.20 -0.21 32.84
C PHE A 150 -12.11 -0.20 34.08
N GLY A 151 -13.33 0.30 33.94
CA GLY A 151 -14.32 0.35 35.00
C GLY A 151 -14.71 -1.05 35.49
N THR A 152 -15.22 -1.10 36.72
CA THR A 152 -15.69 -2.35 37.32
C THR A 152 -17.19 -2.50 37.13
N ALA A 153 -17.60 -3.68 36.66
CA ALA A 153 -19.01 -4.03 36.58
C ALA A 153 -19.56 -4.26 37.99
N VAL A 154 -20.51 -3.41 38.40
CA VAL A 154 -21.21 -3.52 39.69
C VAL A 154 -22.61 -4.07 39.44
N PRO A 155 -22.97 -5.24 40.02
CA PRO A 155 -24.30 -5.80 39.88
C PRO A 155 -25.38 -4.87 40.44
N GLN A 156 -26.48 -4.74 39.71
CA GLN A 156 -27.66 -3.96 40.11
C GLN A 156 -28.88 -4.87 40.25
N GLU A 157 -29.78 -4.54 41.17
CA GLU A 157 -31.00 -5.33 41.39
C GLU A 157 -32.14 -4.97 40.41
N THR A 158 -32.06 -3.80 39.77
CA THR A 158 -33.13 -3.28 38.91
C THR A 158 -32.53 -2.48 37.77
N VAL A 159 -33.11 -2.62 36.58
CA VAL A 159 -32.69 -1.89 35.39
C VAL A 159 -33.03 -0.40 35.55
N SER A 160 -32.04 0.46 35.40
CA SER A 160 -32.16 1.93 35.40
C SER A 160 -31.44 2.52 34.20
N GLU A 161 -31.57 3.83 33.94
CA GLU A 161 -30.85 4.46 32.82
C GLU A 161 -29.32 4.32 33.04
N GLY A 162 -28.59 3.90 32.01
CA GLY A 162 -27.12 3.77 32.05
C GLY A 162 -26.57 2.44 32.59
N VAL A 163 -27.39 1.39 32.66
CA VAL A 163 -26.92 0.02 32.94
C VAL A 163 -26.68 -0.78 31.67
N ASP A 164 -25.76 -1.73 31.77
CA ASP A 164 -25.52 -2.79 30.80
C ASP A 164 -26.31 -4.04 31.21
N LEU A 165 -27.01 -4.64 30.24
CA LEU A 165 -27.78 -5.85 30.41
C LEU A 165 -27.06 -6.99 29.72
N ARG A 166 -26.69 -8.02 30.49
CA ARG A 166 -26.28 -9.29 29.94
C ARG A 166 -27.48 -10.22 29.92
N GLY A 167 -27.77 -10.78 28.77
CA GLY A 167 -28.92 -11.65 28.60
C GLY A 167 -28.84 -12.46 27.33
N ILE A 168 -29.79 -13.37 27.20
CA ILE A 168 -29.91 -14.24 26.03
C ILE A 168 -31.09 -13.79 25.16
N PHE A 169 -30.82 -13.55 23.89
CA PHE A 169 -31.87 -13.44 22.88
C PHE A 169 -32.29 -14.84 22.44
N THR A 170 -33.57 -15.14 22.57
CA THR A 170 -34.17 -16.41 22.16
C THR A 170 -35.27 -16.20 21.14
N ASN A 171 -35.21 -16.93 20.03
CA ASN A 171 -36.33 -17.14 19.12
C ASN A 171 -36.19 -18.53 18.49
N GLU A 172 -37.08 -19.44 18.87
CA GLU A 172 -37.07 -20.84 18.42
C GLU A 172 -37.39 -21.00 16.92
N ALA A 173 -38.14 -20.08 16.33
CA ALA A 173 -38.54 -20.16 14.92
C ALA A 173 -37.38 -19.86 13.96
N GLU A 174 -36.50 -18.93 14.35
CA GLU A 174 -35.34 -18.49 13.55
C GLU A 174 -34.00 -19.06 14.07
N GLY A 175 -34.02 -19.92 15.10
CA GLY A 175 -32.82 -20.54 15.66
C GLY A 175 -31.88 -19.56 16.38
N ILE A 176 -32.42 -18.46 16.90
CA ILE A 176 -31.65 -17.44 17.61
C ILE A 176 -31.52 -17.84 19.08
N GLY A 177 -30.29 -17.87 19.58
CA GLY A 177 -29.95 -18.30 20.94
C GLY A 177 -28.56 -17.80 21.34
N ASN A 178 -28.37 -16.48 21.39
CA ASN A 178 -27.07 -15.88 21.68
C ASN A 178 -27.10 -15.07 22.97
N THR A 179 -26.14 -15.34 23.85
CA THR A 179 -25.88 -14.52 25.04
C THR A 179 -25.04 -13.32 24.66
N THR A 180 -25.48 -12.13 25.03
CA THR A 180 -24.78 -10.88 24.75
C THR A 180 -24.92 -9.88 25.88
N THR A 181 -24.01 -8.92 25.93
CA THR A 181 -24.10 -7.73 26.78
C THR A 181 -24.47 -6.53 25.91
N ILE A 182 -25.51 -5.80 26.30
CA ILE A 182 -25.99 -4.62 25.57
C ILE A 182 -26.13 -3.44 26.54
N ALA A 183 -25.73 -2.26 26.09
CA ALA A 183 -26.08 -1.02 26.79
C ALA A 183 -27.49 -0.58 26.38
N LEU A 184 -28.28 -0.02 27.29
CA LEU A 184 -29.60 0.53 26.94
C LEU A 184 -29.53 1.63 25.86
N SER A 185 -28.40 2.32 25.74
CA SER A 185 -28.15 3.32 24.70
C SER A 185 -27.88 2.73 23.31
N ALA A 186 -27.68 1.42 23.19
CA ALA A 186 -27.49 0.78 21.89
C ALA A 186 -28.80 0.68 21.10
N PHE A 187 -29.96 0.71 21.78
CA PHE A 187 -31.25 0.70 21.11
C PHE A 187 -31.49 1.99 20.33
N LYS A 188 -32.01 1.85 19.11
CA LYS A 188 -32.32 2.98 18.23
C LYS A 188 -33.38 3.90 18.82
N ASP A 189 -34.40 3.31 19.46
CA ASP A 189 -35.54 4.04 20.00
C ASP A 189 -35.58 4.00 21.52
N LYS A 190 -35.77 5.18 22.13
CA LYS A 190 -35.90 5.31 23.59
C LYS A 190 -37.10 4.52 24.14
N ALA A 191 -38.14 4.31 23.34
CA ALA A 191 -39.32 3.53 23.73
C ALA A 191 -39.00 2.04 23.95
N THR A 192 -38.07 1.46 23.17
CA THR A 192 -37.57 0.10 23.42
C THR A 192 -36.72 0.05 24.68
N ALA A 193 -35.81 1.01 24.89
CA ALA A 193 -35.02 1.09 26.11
C ALA A 193 -35.91 1.20 27.38
N ASP A 194 -36.98 2.00 27.31
CA ASP A 194 -37.94 2.20 28.40
C ASP A 194 -38.68 0.91 28.80
N LYS A 195 -38.82 -0.09 27.89
CA LYS A 195 -39.44 -1.40 28.23
C LYS A 195 -38.60 -2.20 29.21
N PHE A 196 -37.29 -1.97 29.24
CA PHE A 196 -36.36 -2.66 30.13
C PHE A 196 -36.26 -1.96 31.49
N ILE A 197 -36.55 -0.66 31.58
CA ILE A 197 -36.47 0.10 32.83
C ILE A 197 -37.42 -0.48 33.89
N GLY A 198 -36.91 -0.70 35.10
CA GLY A 198 -37.67 -1.28 36.22
C GLY A 198 -37.75 -2.81 36.23
N LYS A 199 -37.20 -3.50 35.22
CA LYS A 199 -37.10 -4.96 35.18
C LYS A 199 -36.00 -5.48 36.10
N LYS A 200 -36.04 -6.77 36.41
CA LYS A 200 -35.07 -7.48 37.26
C LYS A 200 -34.42 -8.63 36.51
N VAL A 201 -33.34 -9.16 37.10
CA VAL A 201 -32.73 -10.41 36.62
C VAL A 201 -33.78 -11.52 36.61
N GLY A 202 -33.88 -12.22 35.48
CA GLY A 202 -34.86 -13.26 35.20
C GLY A 202 -36.12 -12.78 34.47
N ASP A 203 -36.32 -11.48 34.30
CA ASP A 203 -37.42 -10.96 33.49
C ASP A 203 -37.14 -11.15 32.00
N VAL A 204 -38.20 -11.44 31.25
CA VAL A 204 -38.18 -11.57 29.78
C VAL A 204 -38.86 -10.34 29.16
N VAL A 205 -38.18 -9.73 28.18
CA VAL A 205 -38.71 -8.60 27.41
C VAL A 205 -38.69 -8.96 25.93
N THR A 206 -39.87 -8.97 25.31
CA THR A 206 -40.02 -9.20 23.87
C THR A 206 -39.77 -7.90 23.11
N VAL A 207 -38.82 -7.92 22.18
CA VAL A 207 -38.49 -6.80 21.29
C VAL A 207 -38.49 -7.26 19.84
N ASN A 208 -38.87 -6.39 18.91
CA ASN A 208 -38.85 -6.72 17.49
C ASN A 208 -37.46 -6.38 16.92
N THR A 209 -36.90 -7.29 16.13
CA THR A 209 -35.58 -7.13 15.48
C THR A 209 -35.58 -6.06 14.38
N SER A 210 -36.73 -5.74 13.79
CA SER A 210 -36.87 -4.70 12.78
C SER A 210 -36.65 -3.32 13.39
N GLY A 211 -35.53 -2.69 13.03
CA GLY A 211 -35.20 -1.33 13.48
C GLY A 211 -34.80 -1.23 14.96
N LEU A 212 -34.41 -2.34 15.58
CA LEU A 212 -33.97 -2.40 16.99
C LEU A 212 -32.69 -1.58 17.25
N PHE A 213 -31.80 -1.56 16.26
CA PHE A 213 -30.51 -0.87 16.28
C PHE A 213 -30.41 0.11 15.11
N GLU A 214 -29.53 1.12 15.21
CA GLU A 214 -29.29 2.07 14.11
C GLU A 214 -28.59 1.39 12.92
N ASP A 215 -27.67 0.45 13.21
CA ASP A 215 -26.92 -0.29 12.22
C ASP A 215 -27.35 -1.78 12.20
N ALA A 216 -27.61 -2.30 11.01
CA ALA A 216 -27.91 -3.72 10.80
C ALA A 216 -26.75 -4.63 11.21
N HIS A 217 -25.49 -4.16 11.16
CA HIS A 217 -24.34 -4.93 11.61
C HIS A 217 -24.36 -5.19 13.12
N GLN A 218 -24.98 -4.31 13.91
CA GLN A 218 -25.14 -4.53 15.36
C GLN A 218 -26.09 -5.71 15.64
N LEU A 219 -27.12 -5.93 14.81
CA LEU A 219 -27.97 -7.12 14.90
C LEU A 219 -27.17 -8.40 14.64
N MET A 220 -26.25 -8.37 13.67
CA MET A 220 -25.36 -9.52 13.40
C MET A 220 -24.50 -9.86 14.62
N ASP A 221 -23.92 -8.84 15.26
CA ASP A 221 -23.02 -9.05 16.39
C ASP A 221 -23.76 -9.54 17.63
N TYR A 222 -24.93 -8.96 17.93
CA TYR A 222 -25.71 -9.27 19.11
C TYR A 222 -26.54 -10.55 19.01
N LEU A 223 -27.08 -10.88 17.82
CA LEU A 223 -27.92 -12.07 17.61
C LEU A 223 -27.15 -13.24 16.97
N LYS A 224 -25.93 -13.01 16.47
CA LYS A 224 -25.10 -13.99 15.73
C LYS A 224 -25.82 -14.60 14.52
N VAL A 225 -26.58 -13.77 13.81
CA VAL A 225 -27.32 -14.17 12.60
C VAL A 225 -26.46 -13.88 11.35
N PRO A 226 -26.47 -14.75 10.31
CA PRO A 226 -25.72 -14.52 9.08
C PRO A 226 -26.16 -13.26 8.34
N HIS A 227 -25.20 -12.58 7.70
CA HIS A 227 -25.40 -11.34 6.93
C HIS A 227 -26.58 -11.42 5.94
N ASP A 228 -26.75 -12.56 5.27
CA ASP A 228 -27.80 -12.77 4.26
C ASP A 228 -29.23 -12.69 4.81
N ASN A 229 -29.41 -12.85 6.13
CA ASN A 229 -30.73 -12.86 6.77
C ASN A 229 -31.03 -11.60 7.58
N VAL A 230 -30.05 -10.73 7.84
CA VAL A 230 -30.18 -9.63 8.81
C VAL A 230 -31.00 -8.44 8.27
N HIS A 231 -30.94 -8.19 6.96
CA HIS A 231 -31.65 -7.06 6.36
C HIS A 231 -33.18 -7.25 6.28
N ASP A 232 -33.66 -8.50 6.29
CA ASP A 232 -35.09 -8.84 6.21
C ASP A 232 -35.63 -9.45 7.52
N LEU A 233 -34.83 -9.47 8.60
CA LEU A 233 -35.22 -10.06 9.88
C LEU A 233 -36.20 -9.13 10.61
N ALA A 234 -37.49 -9.47 10.56
CA ALA A 234 -38.57 -8.76 11.25
C ALA A 234 -39.31 -9.70 12.20
N VAL A 235 -38.59 -10.27 13.15
CA VAL A 235 -39.13 -11.21 14.14
C VAL A 235 -39.06 -10.66 15.56
N ASP A 236 -40.01 -11.08 16.37
CA ASP A 236 -40.00 -10.81 17.81
C ASP A 236 -38.97 -11.75 18.47
N VAL A 237 -38.04 -11.18 19.23
CA VAL A 237 -37.06 -11.92 20.02
C VAL A 237 -37.31 -11.66 21.50
N ASP A 238 -37.24 -12.71 22.29
CA ASP A 238 -37.34 -12.62 23.74
C ASP A 238 -35.94 -12.42 24.30
N PHE A 239 -35.71 -11.29 24.97
CA PHE A 239 -34.48 -11.05 25.71
C PHE A 239 -34.70 -11.40 27.18
N THR A 240 -34.03 -12.46 27.64
CA THR A 240 -34.04 -12.85 29.06
C THR A 240 -32.85 -12.20 29.76
N ILE A 241 -33.11 -11.37 30.77
CA ILE A 241 -32.06 -10.67 31.52
C ILE A 241 -31.38 -11.65 32.49
N GLU A 242 -30.10 -11.95 32.29
CA GLU A 242 -29.32 -12.83 33.17
C GLU A 242 -28.51 -12.04 34.20
N GLU A 243 -28.02 -10.86 33.83
CA GLU A 243 -27.22 -9.99 34.68
C GLU A 243 -27.56 -8.53 34.37
N ILE A 244 -27.64 -7.71 35.41
CA ILE A 244 -27.76 -6.25 35.29
C ILE A 244 -26.50 -5.69 35.94
N THR A 245 -25.68 -5.01 35.16
CA THR A 245 -24.44 -4.41 35.67
C THR A 245 -24.42 -2.94 35.33
N THR A 246 -23.96 -2.10 36.25
CA THR A 246 -23.54 -0.74 35.93
C THR A 246 -22.02 -0.68 35.88
N SER A 247 -21.47 0.15 35.02
CA SER A 247 -20.02 0.39 34.98
C SER A 247 -19.69 1.52 35.95
N GLU A 248 -19.02 1.20 37.05
CA GLU A 248 -18.38 2.22 37.87
C GLU A 248 -17.06 2.61 37.21
N PRO A 249 -16.83 3.91 36.90
CA PRO A 249 -15.58 4.36 36.30
C PRO A 249 -14.39 3.92 37.15
N ALA A 250 -13.33 3.43 36.49
CA ALA A 250 -12.12 3.05 37.17
C ALA A 250 -11.58 4.21 38.02
N GLU A 251 -11.15 3.90 39.24
CA GLU A 251 -10.42 4.87 40.05
C GLU A 251 -9.09 5.22 39.39
N LEU A 252 -8.78 6.51 39.33
CA LEU A 252 -7.51 7.02 38.81
C LEU A 252 -6.42 6.83 39.86
N ASN A 253 -5.99 5.58 40.04
CA ASN A 253 -5.02 5.15 41.03
C ASN A 253 -3.81 4.45 40.38
N GLN A 254 -2.81 4.10 41.19
CA GLN A 254 -1.57 3.50 40.72
C GLN A 254 -1.79 2.16 39.98
N GLU A 255 -2.77 1.36 40.40
CA GLU A 255 -3.09 0.07 39.75
C GLU A 255 -3.55 0.28 38.31
N LEU A 256 -4.39 1.30 38.05
CA LEU A 256 -4.80 1.66 36.71
C LEU A 256 -3.62 2.21 35.89
N PHE A 257 -2.78 3.06 36.48
CA PHE A 257 -1.62 3.65 35.80
C PHE A 257 -0.60 2.57 35.38
N ASP A 258 -0.28 1.65 36.28
CA ASP A 258 0.63 0.54 36.03
C ASP A 258 0.08 -0.42 34.96
N LYS A 259 -1.24 -0.61 34.91
CA LYS A 259 -1.90 -1.42 33.87
C LYS A 259 -1.81 -0.80 32.48
N LEU A 260 -1.83 0.53 32.39
CA LEU A 260 -1.79 1.27 31.12
C LEU A 260 -0.38 1.45 30.58
N PHE A 261 0.59 1.80 31.45
CA PHE A 261 1.94 2.22 31.05
C PHE A 261 3.07 1.36 31.64
N GLY A 262 2.74 0.32 32.41
CA GLY A 262 3.70 -0.50 33.15
C GLY A 262 4.05 0.09 34.52
N GLU A 263 4.53 -0.79 35.42
CA GLU A 263 4.86 -0.42 36.80
C GLU A 263 5.86 0.75 36.87
N GLY A 264 5.46 1.82 37.57
CA GLY A 264 6.33 2.94 37.90
C GLY A 264 6.58 3.95 36.77
N THR A 265 5.87 3.84 35.64
CA THR A 265 5.98 4.80 34.51
C THR A 265 5.18 6.09 34.75
N VAL A 266 4.03 6.00 35.44
CA VAL A 266 3.12 7.11 35.72
C VAL A 266 2.67 7.01 37.18
N ALA A 267 2.83 8.09 37.95
CA ALA A 267 2.55 8.13 39.39
C ALA A 267 1.42 9.09 39.78
N SER A 268 0.88 9.87 38.83
CA SER A 268 -0.16 10.86 39.11
C SER A 268 -1.08 11.11 37.92
N LEU A 269 -2.23 11.73 38.19
CA LEU A 269 -3.17 12.16 37.16
C LEU A 269 -2.55 13.16 36.18
N ASP A 270 -1.70 14.07 36.67
CA ASP A 270 -1.02 15.04 35.82
C ASP A 270 -0.02 14.36 34.88
N GLU A 271 0.69 13.34 35.37
CA GLU A 271 1.57 12.51 34.53
C GLU A 271 0.80 11.64 33.53
N LEU A 272 -0.37 11.09 33.93
CA LEU A 272 -1.27 10.38 33.03
C LEU A 272 -1.72 11.28 31.88
N LYS A 273 -2.21 12.49 32.21
CA LYS A 273 -2.63 13.48 31.21
C LYS A 273 -1.48 13.91 30.30
N ALA A 274 -0.28 14.10 30.85
CA ALA A 274 0.90 14.43 30.08
C ALA A 274 1.30 13.31 29.11
N LYS A 275 1.21 12.04 29.53
CA LYS A 275 1.47 10.88 28.67
C LYS A 275 0.42 10.73 27.57
N ILE A 276 -0.86 10.86 27.90
CA ILE A 276 -1.95 10.87 26.92
C ILE A 276 -1.73 11.98 25.89
N LYS A 277 -1.31 13.17 26.34
CA LYS A 277 -0.99 14.30 25.46
C LYS A 277 0.16 13.99 24.52
N GLU A 278 1.29 13.50 25.06
CA GLU A 278 2.47 13.12 24.28
C GLU A 278 2.14 12.07 23.21
N ASP A 279 1.39 11.03 23.59
CA ASP A 279 0.97 9.97 22.68
C ASP A 279 0.02 10.49 21.59
N ALA A 280 -0.95 11.34 21.96
CA ALA A 280 -1.88 11.95 21.02
C ALA A 280 -1.15 12.88 20.03
N GLU A 281 -0.30 13.78 20.52
CA GLU A 281 0.47 14.70 19.68
C GLU A 281 1.45 13.95 18.75
N SER A 282 2.03 12.84 19.21
CA SER A 282 2.85 11.96 18.37
C SER A 282 2.03 11.34 17.23
N GLN A 283 0.81 10.88 17.51
CA GLN A 283 -0.10 10.38 16.47
C GLN A 283 -0.52 11.49 15.49
N PHE A 284 -0.84 12.68 16.00
CA PHE A 284 -1.22 13.81 15.15
C PHE A 284 -0.05 14.29 14.29
N ALA A 285 1.17 14.29 14.82
CA ALA A 285 2.37 14.62 14.06
C ALA A 285 2.55 13.65 12.88
N GLN A 286 2.32 12.34 13.06
CA GLN A 286 2.37 11.37 11.97
C GLN A 286 1.33 11.67 10.89
N GLN A 287 0.08 12.01 11.27
CA GLN A 287 -0.96 12.38 10.31
C GLN A 287 -0.65 13.68 9.58
N ALA A 288 -0.16 14.69 10.29
CA ALA A 288 0.26 15.97 9.73
C ALA A 288 1.43 15.81 8.76
N ASP A 289 2.41 14.95 9.07
CA ASP A 289 3.53 14.64 8.17
C ASP A 289 3.05 13.89 6.91
N GLN A 290 2.07 12.98 7.01
CA GLN A 290 1.46 12.34 5.83
C GLN A 290 0.73 13.35 4.94
N LYS A 291 -0.04 14.26 5.53
CA LYS A 291 -0.71 15.34 4.78
C LYS A 291 0.30 16.23 4.07
N LEU A 292 1.35 16.64 4.80
CA LEU A 292 2.43 17.46 4.26
C LEU A 292 3.15 16.74 3.11
N LEU A 293 3.39 15.43 3.21
CA LEU A 293 3.95 14.64 2.12
C LEU A 293 3.06 14.66 0.88
N GLY A 294 1.75 14.53 1.05
CA GLY A 294 0.77 14.68 -0.04
C GLY A 294 0.84 16.05 -0.72
N ASP A 295 0.87 17.12 0.08
CA ASP A 295 0.91 18.51 -0.42
C ASP A 295 2.21 18.84 -1.15
N VAL A 296 3.35 18.38 -0.60
CA VAL A 296 4.66 18.51 -1.23
C VAL A 296 4.69 17.73 -2.55
N THR A 297 4.15 16.51 -2.57
CA THR A 297 4.09 15.67 -3.77
C THR A 297 3.31 16.35 -4.89
N GLU A 298 2.10 16.84 -4.59
CA GLU A 298 1.27 17.52 -5.58
C GLU A 298 1.96 18.81 -6.07
N PHE A 299 2.50 19.63 -5.16
CA PHE A 299 3.24 20.84 -5.52
C PHE A 299 4.42 20.56 -6.46
N LEU A 300 5.22 19.53 -6.18
CA LEU A 300 6.38 19.18 -7.01
C LEU A 300 5.95 18.72 -8.40
N ILE A 301 4.88 17.94 -8.50
CA ILE A 301 4.32 17.50 -9.79
C ILE A 301 3.81 18.70 -10.59
N GLU A 302 3.08 19.63 -9.95
CA GLU A 302 2.49 20.80 -10.61
C GLU A 302 3.54 21.84 -11.05
N SER A 303 4.55 22.07 -10.20
CA SER A 303 5.62 23.03 -10.46
C SER A 303 6.65 22.52 -11.47
N THR A 304 6.86 21.20 -11.54
CA THR A 304 7.90 20.59 -12.38
C THR A 304 7.32 20.07 -13.70
N LYS A 305 7.46 20.86 -14.76
CA LYS A 305 6.93 20.51 -16.09
C LYS A 305 7.95 19.77 -16.95
N PHE A 306 7.55 18.59 -17.41
CA PHE A 306 8.26 17.82 -18.42
C PHE A 306 7.32 16.86 -19.15
N ASP A 307 7.72 16.46 -20.35
CA ASP A 307 6.97 15.53 -21.17
C ASP A 307 7.33 14.09 -20.81
N LEU A 308 6.33 13.22 -20.76
CA LEU A 308 6.51 11.78 -20.68
C LEU A 308 6.26 11.17 -22.07
N PRO A 309 6.94 10.06 -22.43
CA PRO A 309 6.71 9.37 -23.69
C PRO A 309 5.40 8.57 -23.63
N ALA A 310 4.27 9.28 -23.55
CA ALA A 310 2.95 8.71 -23.29
C ALA A 310 2.55 7.64 -24.30
N ALA A 311 2.79 7.89 -25.59
CA ALA A 311 2.47 6.93 -26.65
C ALA A 311 3.25 5.61 -26.49
N PHE A 312 4.53 5.69 -26.15
CA PHE A 312 5.35 4.51 -25.86
C PHE A 312 4.88 3.81 -24.58
N LEU A 313 4.65 4.56 -23.50
CA LEU A 313 4.26 3.98 -22.20
C LEU A 313 2.92 3.24 -22.28
N LYS A 314 1.94 3.78 -23.01
CA LYS A 314 0.65 3.11 -23.26
C LYS A 314 0.83 1.81 -24.03
N LYS A 315 1.67 1.78 -25.07
CA LYS A 315 2.02 0.54 -25.78
C LYS A 315 2.76 -0.44 -24.86
N TRP A 316 3.65 0.06 -24.02
CA TRP A 316 4.45 -0.74 -23.10
C TRP A 316 3.57 -1.43 -22.05
N LEU A 317 2.62 -0.70 -21.46
CA LEU A 317 1.64 -1.24 -20.50
C LEU A 317 0.81 -2.39 -21.09
N GLN A 318 0.49 -2.37 -22.38
CA GLN A 318 -0.21 -3.47 -23.06
C GLN A 318 0.60 -4.78 -23.10
N THR A 319 1.93 -4.70 -22.93
CA THR A 319 2.86 -5.82 -23.14
C THR A 319 3.47 -6.39 -21.85
N VAL A 320 3.47 -5.63 -20.75
CA VAL A 320 4.24 -5.95 -19.53
C VAL A 320 3.44 -6.79 -18.53
N GLY A 321 2.12 -6.71 -18.54
CA GLY A 321 1.26 -7.49 -17.65
C GLY A 321 1.12 -8.96 -18.07
N GLU A 322 0.77 -9.84 -17.11
CA GLU A 322 0.42 -11.24 -17.40
C GLU A 322 -0.78 -11.35 -18.37
N LYS A 323 -1.68 -10.37 -18.32
CA LYS A 323 -2.76 -10.16 -19.28
C LYS A 323 -2.42 -8.97 -20.17
N LYS A 324 -2.54 -9.16 -21.48
CA LYS A 324 -2.48 -8.05 -22.44
C LYS A 324 -3.67 -7.14 -22.21
N LEU A 325 -3.38 -5.89 -21.87
CA LEU A 325 -4.40 -4.85 -21.75
C LEU A 325 -4.88 -4.45 -23.15
N SER A 326 -6.17 -4.14 -23.27
CA SER A 326 -6.69 -3.43 -24.43
C SER A 326 -6.14 -1.99 -24.48
N PRO A 327 -6.22 -1.30 -25.63
CA PRO A 327 -5.80 0.09 -25.74
C PRO A 327 -6.52 1.02 -24.75
N GLU A 328 -7.80 0.77 -24.48
CA GLU A 328 -8.62 1.56 -23.55
C GLU A 328 -8.20 1.33 -22.10
N GLU A 329 -7.96 0.08 -21.70
CA GLU A 329 -7.46 -0.25 -20.36
C GLU A 329 -6.06 0.32 -20.12
N ALA A 330 -5.20 0.30 -21.14
CA ALA A 330 -3.86 0.87 -21.04
C ALA A 330 -3.87 2.41 -20.92
N GLU A 331 -4.85 3.08 -21.51
CA GLU A 331 -5.06 4.52 -21.33
C GLU A 331 -5.41 4.85 -19.88
N VAL A 332 -6.39 4.14 -19.31
CA VAL A 332 -6.83 4.33 -17.92
C VAL A 332 -5.70 4.02 -16.94
N GLU A 333 -4.95 2.95 -17.16
CA GLU A 333 -3.81 2.60 -16.31
C GLU A 333 -2.67 3.62 -16.42
N TYR A 334 -2.44 4.17 -17.63
CA TYR A 334 -1.49 5.27 -17.81
C TYR A 334 -1.92 6.52 -17.04
N GLU A 335 -3.17 6.97 -17.17
CA GLU A 335 -3.68 8.14 -16.45
C GLU A 335 -3.58 7.96 -14.93
N ARG A 336 -3.87 6.75 -14.42
CA ARG A 336 -3.74 6.41 -13.00
C ARG A 336 -2.30 6.44 -12.52
N SER A 337 -1.36 5.98 -13.35
CA SER A 337 0.06 5.85 -12.99
C SER A 337 0.89 7.09 -13.32
N GLU A 338 0.40 8.01 -14.16
CA GLU A 338 1.17 9.16 -14.66
C GLU A 338 1.70 10.01 -13.51
N LYS A 339 0.85 10.39 -12.56
CA LYS A 339 1.26 11.19 -11.38
C LYS A 339 2.35 10.49 -10.57
N GLY A 340 2.20 9.18 -10.33
CA GLY A 340 3.19 8.37 -9.62
C GLY A 340 4.53 8.29 -10.37
N LEU A 341 4.48 8.09 -11.69
CA LEU A 341 5.68 8.05 -12.53
C LEU A 341 6.39 9.41 -12.56
N ARG A 342 5.65 10.51 -12.66
CA ARG A 342 6.21 11.87 -12.59
C ARG A 342 6.91 12.09 -11.26
N PHE A 343 6.26 11.74 -10.16
CA PHE A 343 6.83 11.88 -8.84
C PHE A 343 8.10 11.05 -8.69
N GLN A 344 8.11 9.78 -9.13
CA GLN A 344 9.29 8.92 -9.08
C GLN A 344 10.48 9.52 -9.85
N LEU A 345 10.24 10.14 -11.01
CA LEU A 345 11.28 10.84 -11.76
C LEU A 345 11.80 12.07 -11.01
N ILE A 346 10.90 12.84 -10.40
CA ILE A 346 11.24 13.99 -9.56
C ILE A 346 12.07 13.54 -8.36
N GLU A 347 11.69 12.48 -7.67
CA GLU A 347 12.46 11.89 -6.56
C GLU A 347 13.86 11.47 -7.02
N GLY A 348 13.95 10.77 -8.15
CA GLY A 348 15.23 10.41 -8.75
C GLY A 348 16.12 11.62 -9.05
N ARG A 349 15.50 12.71 -9.54
CA ARG A 349 16.20 13.96 -9.81
C ARG A 349 16.62 14.67 -8.53
N ALA A 350 15.75 14.74 -7.53
CA ALA A 350 16.03 15.30 -6.21
C ALA A 350 17.21 14.58 -5.57
N MET A 351 17.16 13.23 -5.53
CA MET A 351 18.26 12.39 -5.06
C MET A 351 19.57 12.63 -5.81
N SER A 352 19.53 12.90 -7.12
CA SER A 352 20.76 13.21 -7.87
C SER A 352 21.32 14.61 -7.56
N GLN A 353 20.48 15.55 -7.15
CA GLN A 353 20.85 16.92 -6.78
C GLN A 353 21.27 17.03 -5.31
N THR A 354 20.83 16.11 -4.47
CA THR A 354 21.09 16.09 -3.02
C THR A 354 22.01 14.93 -2.68
N ASP A 355 23.02 15.09 -1.81
CA ASP A 355 23.88 13.96 -1.38
C ASP A 355 23.18 13.08 -0.32
N ILE A 356 21.95 12.65 -0.57
CA ILE A 356 21.20 11.76 0.31
C ILE A 356 21.81 10.36 0.20
N LYS A 357 22.48 9.95 1.27
CA LYS A 357 23.00 8.59 1.43
C LYS A 357 22.17 7.87 2.49
N VAL A 358 21.74 6.67 2.16
CA VAL A 358 21.17 5.73 3.13
C VAL A 358 22.34 4.95 3.73
N SER A 359 22.60 5.18 5.01
CA SER A 359 23.56 4.39 5.78
C SER A 359 22.86 3.18 6.41
N PHE A 360 23.64 2.18 6.81
CA PHE A 360 23.13 1.05 7.58
C PHE A 360 22.52 1.49 8.93
N GLU A 361 23.02 2.58 9.51
CA GLU A 361 22.51 3.14 10.75
C GLU A 361 21.12 3.77 10.56
N ASP A 362 20.88 4.44 9.44
CA ASP A 362 19.57 4.97 9.09
C ASP A 362 18.54 3.83 8.95
N LEU A 363 18.91 2.78 8.22
CA LEU A 363 18.07 1.59 8.06
C LEU A 363 17.77 0.93 9.39
N LYS A 364 18.78 0.77 10.26
CA LYS A 364 18.60 0.19 11.59
C LYS A 364 17.62 1.03 12.42
N THR A 365 17.82 2.35 12.47
CA THR A 365 16.98 3.28 13.24
C THR A 365 15.54 3.26 12.75
N PHE A 366 15.34 3.38 11.44
CA PHE A 366 14.02 3.34 10.82
C PHE A 366 13.32 2.00 11.06
N THR A 367 14.03 0.88 10.89
CA THR A 367 13.47 -0.47 11.08
C THR A 367 13.11 -0.72 12.54
N THR A 368 13.95 -0.26 13.48
CA THR A 368 13.65 -0.32 14.92
C THR A 368 12.38 0.46 15.26
N LYS A 369 12.23 1.68 14.75
CA LYS A 369 11.03 2.51 14.96
C LYS A 369 9.77 1.80 14.43
N ASN A 370 9.82 1.30 13.19
CA ASN A 370 8.68 0.61 12.56
C ASN A 370 8.29 -0.69 13.29
N ILE A 371 9.27 -1.53 13.68
CA ILE A 371 8.99 -2.77 14.40
C ILE A 371 8.35 -2.48 15.75
N ARG A 372 8.86 -1.49 16.51
CA ARG A 372 8.23 -1.10 17.78
C ARG A 372 6.79 -0.63 17.58
N GLN A 373 6.56 0.20 16.56
CA GLN A 373 5.21 0.68 16.24
C GLN A 373 4.28 -0.48 15.84
N GLN A 374 4.77 -1.43 15.05
CA GLN A 374 4.00 -2.61 14.65
C GLN A 374 3.69 -3.52 15.84
N MET A 375 4.67 -3.78 16.72
CA MET A 375 4.46 -4.58 17.94
C MET A 375 3.43 -3.92 18.85
N ALA A 376 3.49 -2.60 19.03
CA ALA A 376 2.49 -1.85 19.79
C ALA A 376 1.08 -1.99 19.19
N GLN A 377 0.94 -1.95 17.86
CA GLN A 377 -0.35 -2.17 17.19
C GLN A 377 -0.93 -3.57 17.42
N PHE A 378 -0.09 -4.58 17.57
CA PHE A 378 -0.51 -5.96 17.91
C PHE A 378 -0.63 -6.22 19.42
N GLY A 379 -0.60 -5.18 20.25
CA GLY A 379 -0.79 -5.27 21.71
C GLY A 379 0.48 -5.60 22.49
N GLN A 380 1.65 -5.63 21.86
CA GLN A 380 2.96 -5.74 22.51
C GLN A 380 3.54 -4.34 22.70
N THR A 381 3.02 -3.61 23.69
CA THR A 381 3.34 -2.19 23.92
C THR A 381 4.74 -1.94 24.50
N ASN A 382 5.37 -2.96 25.11
CA ASN A 382 6.68 -2.80 25.75
C ASN A 382 7.69 -3.92 25.37
N PRO A 383 8.08 -4.03 24.09
CA PRO A 383 9.05 -5.03 23.66
C PRO A 383 10.46 -4.68 24.15
N THR A 384 11.20 -5.70 24.60
CA THR A 384 12.58 -5.49 25.05
C THR A 384 13.50 -5.11 23.87
N ASP A 385 14.55 -4.35 24.15
CA ASP A 385 15.53 -3.95 23.13
C ASP A 385 16.17 -5.15 22.42
N GLU A 386 16.39 -6.25 23.13
CA GLU A 386 16.95 -7.48 22.56
C GLU A 386 15.98 -8.15 21.57
N GLU A 387 14.69 -8.21 21.89
CA GLU A 387 13.67 -8.75 20.98
C GLU A 387 13.56 -7.92 19.70
N VAL A 388 13.49 -6.59 19.85
CA VAL A 388 13.42 -5.67 18.71
C VAL A 388 14.68 -5.78 17.85
N GLN A 389 15.87 -5.80 18.45
CA GLN A 389 17.12 -5.93 17.71
C GLN A 389 17.24 -7.29 17.00
N GLY A 390 16.74 -8.37 17.60
CA GLY A 390 16.69 -9.68 16.95
C GLY A 390 15.83 -9.69 15.69
N ILE A 391 14.66 -9.03 15.72
CA ILE A 391 13.78 -8.89 14.55
C ILE A 391 14.43 -7.97 13.50
N VAL A 392 14.98 -6.83 13.92
CA VAL A 392 15.70 -5.89 13.02
C VAL A 392 16.82 -6.62 12.28
N ALA A 393 17.64 -7.41 12.97
CA ALA A 393 18.72 -8.16 12.34
C ALA A 393 18.21 -9.18 11.30
N ARG A 394 17.07 -9.85 11.59
CA ARG A 394 16.43 -10.77 10.64
C ARG A 394 15.92 -10.02 9.40
N VAL A 395 15.20 -8.91 9.60
CA VAL A 395 14.66 -8.08 8.52
C VAL A 395 15.80 -7.54 7.63
N LEU A 396 16.85 -6.98 8.24
CA LEU A 396 17.99 -6.41 7.52
C LEU A 396 18.93 -7.46 6.89
N SER A 397 18.74 -8.75 7.20
CA SER A 397 19.46 -9.83 6.50
C SER A 397 18.76 -10.27 5.21
N ASN A 398 17.51 -9.88 5.00
CA ASN A 398 16.78 -10.10 3.75
C ASN A 398 17.02 -8.93 2.78
N GLN A 399 17.63 -9.20 1.62
CA GLN A 399 17.98 -8.18 0.63
C GLN A 399 16.75 -7.47 0.04
N ASP A 400 15.63 -8.17 -0.14
CA ASP A 400 14.41 -7.58 -0.69
C ASP A 400 13.79 -6.58 0.30
N GLU A 401 13.77 -6.93 1.59
CA GLU A 401 13.31 -6.02 2.65
C GLU A 401 14.25 -4.83 2.82
N VAL A 402 15.58 -5.04 2.76
CA VAL A 402 16.55 -3.94 2.81
C VAL A 402 16.31 -2.96 1.66
N LYS A 403 16.03 -3.46 0.45
CA LYS A 403 15.74 -2.59 -0.70
C LYS A 403 14.46 -1.78 -0.46
N ARG A 404 13.37 -2.44 -0.05
CA ARG A 404 12.08 -1.79 0.27
C ARG A 404 12.22 -0.74 1.38
N LEU A 405 12.94 -1.06 2.45
CA LEU A 405 13.19 -0.14 3.56
C LEU A 405 14.11 1.01 3.16
N SER A 406 15.08 0.77 2.27
CA SER A 406 15.93 1.84 1.74
C SER A 406 15.10 2.85 0.95
N GLU A 407 14.15 2.40 0.14
CA GLU A 407 13.23 3.29 -0.59
C GLU A 407 12.39 4.13 0.38
N GLN A 408 11.90 3.55 1.48
CA GLN A 408 11.15 4.29 2.51
C GLN A 408 12.02 5.32 3.25
N VAL A 409 13.25 4.96 3.61
CA VAL A 409 14.20 5.88 4.26
C VAL A 409 14.58 7.02 3.32
N VAL A 410 14.76 6.74 2.03
CA VAL A 410 14.97 7.78 1.01
C VAL A 410 13.80 8.75 0.98
N ALA A 411 12.57 8.25 0.97
CA ALA A 411 11.37 9.10 0.96
C ALA A 411 11.29 10.01 2.20
N GLU A 412 11.56 9.49 3.40
CA GLU A 412 11.59 10.29 4.64
C GLU A 412 12.70 11.35 4.61
N LYS A 413 13.91 11.00 4.15
CA LYS A 413 15.02 11.95 4.01
C LYS A 413 14.75 13.02 2.95
N LEU A 414 14.15 12.63 1.81
CA LEU A 414 13.73 13.57 0.79
C LEU A 414 12.70 14.56 1.35
N LEU A 415 11.73 14.08 2.13
CA LEU A 415 10.74 14.94 2.80
C LEU A 415 11.41 15.97 3.71
N GLU A 416 12.41 15.58 4.50
CA GLU A 416 13.17 16.52 5.33
C GLU A 416 13.91 17.58 4.49
N VAL A 417 14.51 17.18 3.36
CA VAL A 417 15.12 18.14 2.43
C VAL A 417 14.07 19.08 1.83
N PHE A 418 12.89 18.57 1.46
CA PHE A 418 11.80 19.41 0.97
C PHE A 418 11.32 20.36 2.06
N LYS A 419 11.14 19.91 3.30
CA LYS A 419 10.77 20.78 4.45
C LYS A 419 11.78 21.91 4.64
N GLU A 420 13.07 21.60 4.56
CA GLU A 420 14.14 22.60 4.72
C GLU A 420 14.16 23.62 3.57
N LYS A 421 14.03 23.15 2.32
CA LYS A 421 14.15 23.99 1.13
C LYS A 421 12.87 24.75 0.76
N ALA A 422 11.71 24.09 0.86
CA ALA A 422 10.42 24.69 0.55
C ALA A 422 9.99 25.72 1.60
N LYS A 423 10.54 25.65 2.83
CA LYS A 423 10.20 26.56 3.95
C LYS A 423 8.68 26.72 4.13
N PRO A 424 7.96 25.62 4.39
CA PRO A 424 6.51 25.65 4.52
C PRO A 424 6.10 26.58 5.67
N THR A 425 4.92 27.19 5.55
CA THR A 425 4.37 28.03 6.60
C THR A 425 3.91 27.16 7.76
N ILE A 426 4.40 27.41 8.97
CA ILE A 426 4.01 26.65 10.17
C ILE A 426 2.67 27.20 10.68
N LYS A 427 1.71 26.32 10.91
CA LYS A 427 0.41 26.66 11.50
C LYS A 427 0.11 25.72 12.67
N GLU A 428 -0.04 26.29 13.86
CA GLU A 428 -0.53 25.57 15.03
C GLU A 428 -2.06 25.50 14.99
N VAL A 429 -2.60 24.31 15.20
CA VAL A 429 -4.05 24.03 15.13
C VAL A 429 -4.45 22.97 16.16
N THR A 430 -5.74 22.94 16.52
CA THR A 430 -6.31 21.79 17.26
C THR A 430 -6.52 20.60 16.32
N TYR A 431 -6.80 19.43 16.88
CA TYR A 431 -7.12 18.24 16.07
C TYR A 431 -8.34 18.46 15.17
N ASP A 432 -9.42 19.05 15.70
CA ASP A 432 -10.63 19.33 14.93
C ASP A 432 -10.37 20.30 13.77
N GLU A 433 -9.57 21.34 14.02
CA GLU A 433 -9.15 22.29 12.98
C GLU A 433 -8.24 21.65 11.92
N PHE A 434 -7.37 20.72 12.32
CA PHE A 434 -6.53 19.96 11.40
C PHE A 434 -7.37 19.08 10.47
N ILE A 435 -8.37 18.37 11.01
CA ILE A 435 -9.26 17.52 10.22
C ILE A 435 -10.06 18.38 9.21
N ALA A 436 -10.68 19.47 9.67
CA ALA A 436 -11.42 20.38 8.80
C ALA A 436 -10.54 20.96 7.68
N ALA A 437 -9.31 21.37 8.00
CA ALA A 437 -8.38 21.94 7.03
C ALA A 437 -7.78 20.90 6.06
N SER A 438 -7.63 19.64 6.48
CA SER A 438 -6.96 18.59 5.71
C SER A 438 -7.90 17.79 4.83
N TYR A 439 -9.16 17.61 5.26
CA TYR A 439 -10.14 16.75 4.61
C TYR A 439 -11.40 17.49 4.14
N GLY A 440 -11.55 18.77 4.47
CA GLY A 440 -12.64 19.61 3.97
C GLY A 440 -14.01 19.30 4.58
N GLU A 441 -14.05 18.69 5.77
CA GLU A 441 -15.27 18.49 6.57
C GLU A 441 -15.68 19.72 7.37
#